data_AF-A0A9P5H1J0-F1
#
_entry.id   AF-A0A9P5H1J0-F1
#
_cell.length_a   1.000
_cell.length_b   1.000
_cell.length_c   1.000
_cell.angle_alpha   90.00
_cell.angle_beta   90.00
_cell.angle_gamma   90.00
#
_symmetry.space_group_name_H-M   'P 1'
#
loop_
_entity.id
_entity.type
_entity.pdbx_description
1 polymer ?
#
loop_
_entity_poly.entity_id
_entity_poly.type
_entity_poly.pdbx_seq_one_letter_code
_entity_poly.pdbx_strand_id
1 'polypeptide(L)'
;MGGRIDCYLDIVSFYSYVGFADLRANLDKLAAHGVEVEFHPVFLGGINNLSAKAVYLSTDAYRAAARLSLPYEGGPKDLMAVARTLSPLRALHFIKANYPLETFLSAFAFLFHKLWTPPHVSLVVDANVEAALAEATETTEGGRKLFTAEDVEKIMAGRESMKERVKQLTGEAVERGAFGAPWLWATTSEGKTQSFFGSDRFNHIYRFLGVPFQDVAVLPPSKL
;
A
#
# COMPACT_ATOMS: atom_id res chain seq x y z
N MET A 1 12.98 18.31 -22.11
CA MET A 1 13.75 17.49 -21.14
C MET A 1 14.35 16.34 -21.92
N GLY A 2 15.40 15.70 -21.42
CA GLY A 2 15.95 14.48 -22.01
C GLY A 2 16.28 13.51 -20.89
N GLY A 3 16.72 12.30 -21.22
CA GLY A 3 17.04 11.30 -20.20
C GLY A 3 17.40 9.97 -20.81
N ARG A 4 17.54 8.97 -19.94
CA ARG A 4 17.91 7.62 -20.33
C ARG A 4 17.22 6.59 -19.43
N ILE A 5 16.81 5.48 -20.01
CA ILE A 5 16.28 4.31 -19.32
C ILE A 5 17.19 3.11 -19.68
N ASP A 6 17.89 2.58 -18.69
CA ASP A 6 18.65 1.34 -18.83
C ASP A 6 17.81 0.15 -18.32
N CYS A 7 17.44 -0.74 -19.23
CA CYS A 7 16.54 -1.87 -18.96
C CYS A 7 17.32 -3.19 -18.92
N TYR A 8 17.60 -3.68 -17.72
CA TYR A 8 18.23 -4.99 -17.52
C TYR A 8 17.18 -6.11 -17.55
N LEU A 9 17.28 -6.99 -18.55
CA LEU A 9 16.26 -7.98 -18.88
C LEU A 9 16.85 -9.38 -19.04
N ASP A 10 16.16 -10.39 -18.53
CA ASP A 10 16.42 -11.81 -18.81
C ASP A 10 15.19 -12.42 -19.50
N ILE A 11 15.42 -13.22 -20.56
CA ILE A 11 14.41 -13.93 -21.34
C ILE A 11 13.62 -14.97 -20.53
N VAL A 12 14.16 -15.50 -19.43
CA VAL A 12 13.45 -16.44 -18.55
C VAL A 12 12.38 -15.73 -17.72
N SER A 13 12.49 -14.42 -17.53
CA SER A 13 11.53 -13.63 -16.77
C SER A 13 10.40 -13.14 -17.67
N PHE A 14 9.20 -13.66 -17.43
CA PHE A 14 7.99 -13.16 -18.09
C PHE A 14 7.77 -11.65 -17.86
N TYR A 15 8.12 -11.14 -16.68
CA TYR A 15 8.00 -9.71 -16.39
C TYR A 15 9.03 -8.85 -17.17
N SER A 16 10.19 -9.41 -17.53
CA SER A 16 11.10 -8.76 -18.48
C SER A 16 10.44 -8.62 -19.84
N TYR A 17 9.76 -9.67 -20.32
CA TYR A 17 9.06 -9.65 -21.61
C TYR A 17 7.94 -8.61 -21.62
N VAL A 18 7.15 -8.51 -20.54
CA VAL A 18 6.10 -7.48 -20.41
C VAL A 18 6.69 -6.07 -20.44
N GLY A 19 7.74 -5.81 -19.64
CA GLY A 19 8.40 -4.49 -19.61
C GLY A 19 9.03 -4.12 -20.94
N PHE A 20 9.65 -5.09 -21.62
CA PHE A 20 10.18 -4.91 -22.97
C PHE A 20 9.08 -4.55 -23.97
N ALA A 21 7.95 -5.26 -23.95
CA ALA A 21 6.84 -5.02 -24.87
C ALA A 21 6.27 -3.60 -24.72
N ASP A 22 6.09 -3.14 -23.48
CA ASP A 22 5.57 -1.80 -23.17
C ASP A 22 6.53 -0.69 -23.62
N LEU A 23 7.81 -0.79 -23.25
CA LEU A 23 8.82 0.20 -23.64
C LEU A 23 9.02 0.22 -25.15
N ARG A 24 9.09 -0.95 -25.79
CA ARG A 24 9.25 -1.04 -27.25
C ARG A 24 8.10 -0.35 -27.99
N ALA A 25 6.87 -0.46 -27.48
CA ALA A 25 5.71 0.21 -28.06
C ALA A 25 5.75 1.76 -27.92
N ASN A 26 6.60 2.29 -27.03
CA ASN A 26 6.69 3.72 -26.73
C ASN A 26 8.02 4.38 -27.12
N LEU A 27 8.96 3.67 -27.78
CA LEU A 27 10.29 4.18 -28.11
C LEU A 27 10.26 5.51 -28.86
N ASP A 28 9.48 5.63 -29.94
CA ASP A 28 9.42 6.85 -30.74
C ASP A 28 8.92 8.05 -29.93
N LYS A 29 7.94 7.82 -29.04
CA LYS A 29 7.39 8.87 -28.17
C LYS A 29 8.40 9.28 -27.11
N LEU A 30 9.09 8.31 -26.50
CA LEU A 30 10.16 8.56 -25.53
C LEU A 30 11.32 9.33 -26.19
N ALA A 31 11.74 8.94 -27.38
CA ALA A 31 12.78 9.62 -28.15
C ALA A 31 12.36 11.05 -28.53
N ALA A 32 11.08 11.29 -28.85
CA ALA A 32 10.56 12.64 -29.09
C ALA A 32 10.65 13.55 -27.84
N HIS A 33 10.67 12.96 -26.64
CA HIS A 33 11.00 13.64 -25.38
C HIS A 33 12.48 13.59 -25.02
N GLY A 34 13.37 13.28 -25.96
CA GLY A 34 14.81 13.18 -25.73
C GLY A 34 15.21 12.08 -24.75
N VAL A 35 14.38 11.05 -24.57
CA VAL A 35 14.67 9.90 -23.69
C VAL A 35 15.21 8.74 -24.54
N GLU A 36 16.45 8.36 -24.28
CA GLU A 36 17.06 7.14 -24.82
C GLU A 36 16.63 5.91 -24.00
N VAL A 37 16.39 4.79 -24.66
CA VAL A 37 16.11 3.51 -23.98
C VAL A 37 17.14 2.49 -24.46
N GLU A 38 17.92 1.94 -23.53
CA GLU A 38 18.91 0.91 -23.79
C GLU A 38 18.52 -0.40 -23.09
N PHE A 39 18.51 -1.50 -23.85
CA PHE A 39 18.16 -2.83 -23.33
C PHE A 39 19.42 -3.66 -23.11
N HIS A 40 19.60 -4.14 -21.88
CA HIS A 40 20.75 -4.90 -21.42
C HIS A 40 20.35 -6.34 -21.09
N PRO A 41 20.74 -7.33 -21.91
CA PRO A 41 20.56 -8.73 -21.54
C PRO A 41 21.35 -9.07 -20.27
N VAL A 42 20.70 -9.68 -19.29
CA VAL A 42 21.32 -10.11 -18.02
C VAL A 42 20.92 -11.53 -17.65
N PHE A 43 21.66 -12.12 -16.71
CA PHE A 43 21.37 -13.44 -16.15
C PHE A 43 20.68 -13.31 -14.79
N LEU A 44 19.37 -13.55 -14.75
CA LEU A 44 18.52 -13.48 -13.56
C LEU A 44 18.97 -14.43 -12.46
N GLY A 45 19.51 -15.61 -12.81
CA GLY A 45 20.05 -16.55 -11.83
C GLY A 45 21.19 -15.98 -10.99
N GLY A 46 21.90 -14.96 -11.49
CA GLY A 46 22.91 -14.19 -10.76
C GLY A 46 22.36 -12.97 -10.00
N ILE A 47 21.07 -12.67 -10.12
CA ILE A 47 20.40 -11.48 -9.58
C ILE A 47 19.37 -11.93 -8.54
N ASN A 48 19.82 -12.26 -7.34
CA ASN A 48 18.94 -12.40 -6.18
C ASN A 48 19.63 -11.86 -4.92
N ASN A 49 19.23 -10.67 -4.49
CA ASN A 49 19.85 -9.99 -3.35
C ASN A 49 18.79 -9.30 -2.47
N LEU A 50 18.52 -9.90 -1.30
CA LEU A 50 17.54 -9.38 -0.34
C LEU A 50 17.94 -8.03 0.26
N SER A 51 19.24 -7.75 0.40
CA SER A 51 19.71 -6.45 0.91
C SER A 51 19.43 -5.32 -0.08
N ALA A 52 19.63 -5.58 -1.38
CA ALA A 52 19.29 -4.64 -2.44
C ALA A 52 17.78 -4.34 -2.48
N LYS A 53 16.94 -5.34 -2.20
CA LYS A 53 15.48 -5.16 -2.11
C LYS A 53 15.09 -4.21 -0.97
N ALA A 54 15.72 -4.30 0.20
CA ALA A 54 15.42 -3.40 1.32
C ALA A 54 15.74 -1.94 0.98
N VAL A 55 16.89 -1.68 0.35
CA VAL A 55 17.29 -0.35 -0.12
C VAL A 55 16.36 0.18 -1.22
N TYR A 56 15.95 -0.69 -2.14
CA TYR A 56 14.96 -0.32 -3.16
C TYR A 56 13.64 0.11 -2.51
N LEU A 57 13.11 -0.67 -1.57
CA LEU A 57 11.82 -0.39 -0.93
C LEU A 57 11.80 0.91 -0.13
N SER A 58 12.92 1.31 0.49
CA SER A 58 12.97 2.61 1.20
C SER A 58 12.88 3.80 0.25
N THR A 59 13.44 3.68 -0.96
CA THR A 59 13.32 4.69 -2.01
C THR A 59 11.93 4.63 -2.67
N ASP A 60 11.45 3.43 -2.94
CA ASP A 60 10.17 3.19 -3.60
C ASP A 60 8.97 3.66 -2.78
N ALA A 61 9.07 3.62 -1.45
CA ALA A 61 8.05 4.16 -0.55
C ALA A 61 7.76 5.65 -0.83
N TYR A 62 8.78 6.46 -1.14
CA TYR A 62 8.58 7.86 -1.53
C TYR A 62 7.83 7.99 -2.86
N ARG A 63 8.12 7.15 -3.85
CA ARG A 63 7.39 7.15 -5.13
C ARG A 63 5.94 6.72 -4.94
N ALA A 64 5.70 5.69 -4.12
CA ALA A 64 4.37 5.20 -3.78
C ALA A 64 3.54 6.27 -3.05
N ALA A 65 4.15 6.99 -2.11
CA ALA A 65 3.53 8.10 -1.39
C ALA A 65 3.23 9.29 -2.31
N ALA A 66 4.20 9.71 -3.12
CA ALA A 66 4.06 10.83 -4.05
C ALA A 66 2.92 10.64 -5.05
N ARG A 67 2.70 9.40 -5.52
CA ARG A 67 1.56 9.07 -6.41
C ARG A 67 0.20 9.47 -5.83
N LEU A 68 0.07 9.47 -4.51
CA LEU A 68 -1.16 9.79 -3.79
C LEU A 68 -1.04 11.12 -3.01
N SER A 69 0.03 11.89 -3.22
CA SER A 69 0.33 13.10 -2.44
C SER A 69 0.34 12.87 -0.92
N LEU A 70 0.77 11.69 -0.47
CA LEU A 70 0.88 11.40 0.96
C LEU A 70 2.14 12.09 1.52
N PRO A 71 2.08 12.72 2.71
CA PRO A 71 3.20 13.41 3.34
C PRO A 71 4.17 12.41 3.99
N TYR A 72 4.87 11.62 3.17
CA TYR A 72 5.81 10.61 3.64
C TYR A 72 7.22 11.20 3.77
N GLU A 73 7.72 11.25 5.00
CA GLU A 73 9.05 11.79 5.36
C GLU A 73 10.02 10.68 5.80
N GLY A 74 9.73 9.43 5.43
CA GLY A 74 10.42 8.24 5.91
C GLY A 74 9.58 7.46 6.91
N GLY A 75 9.90 6.17 7.08
CA GLY A 75 9.21 5.29 8.02
C GLY A 75 9.89 5.24 9.40
N PRO A 76 9.27 4.55 10.37
CA PRO A 76 9.90 4.26 11.66
C PRO A 76 11.31 3.68 11.50
N LYS A 77 12.27 4.17 12.30
CA LYS A 77 13.68 3.73 12.24
C LYS A 77 13.85 2.22 12.42
N ASP A 78 13.03 1.62 13.27
CA ASP A 78 12.99 0.17 13.50
C ASP A 78 11.59 -0.36 13.18
N LEU A 79 11.39 -0.79 11.93
CA LEU A 79 10.14 -1.38 11.48
C LEU A 79 9.80 -2.68 12.22
N MET A 80 10.80 -3.47 12.62
CA MET A 80 10.58 -4.73 13.33
C MET A 80 10.05 -4.48 14.74
N ALA A 81 10.55 -3.44 15.41
CA ALA A 81 10.07 -3.04 16.73
C ALA A 81 8.60 -2.60 16.74
N VAL A 82 8.10 -2.05 15.62
CA VAL A 82 6.71 -1.56 15.49
C VAL A 82 5.76 -2.54 14.78
N ALA A 83 6.27 -3.65 14.25
CA ALA A 83 5.48 -4.60 13.47
C ALA A 83 4.43 -5.39 14.28
N ARG A 84 4.51 -5.37 15.62
CA ARG A 84 3.59 -6.09 16.52
C ARG A 84 2.27 -5.33 16.70
N THR A 85 1.39 -5.42 15.71
CA THR A 85 0.17 -4.62 15.61
C THR A 85 -1.12 -5.34 16.07
N LEU A 86 -1.03 -6.44 16.82
CA LEU A 86 -2.22 -7.20 17.22
C LEU A 86 -3.25 -6.37 18.01
N SER A 87 -2.80 -5.56 18.96
CA SER A 87 -3.68 -4.71 19.77
C SER A 87 -4.43 -3.65 18.93
N PRO A 88 -3.75 -2.79 18.13
CA PRO A 88 -4.46 -1.82 17.30
C PRO A 88 -5.35 -2.48 16.23
N LEU A 89 -4.97 -3.63 15.67
CA LEU A 89 -5.82 -4.36 14.72
C LEU A 89 -7.11 -4.88 15.39
N ARG A 90 -7.01 -5.38 16.62
CA ARG A 90 -8.17 -5.76 17.44
C ARG A 90 -9.08 -4.58 17.75
N ALA A 91 -8.50 -3.43 18.11
CA ALA A 91 -9.25 -2.20 18.35
C ALA A 91 -9.99 -1.75 17.08
N LEU A 92 -9.35 -1.78 15.91
CA LEU A 92 -9.99 -1.48 14.62
C LEU A 92 -11.15 -2.43 14.31
N HIS A 93 -11.02 -3.73 14.62
CA HIS A 93 -12.13 -4.67 14.48
C HIS A 93 -13.29 -4.36 15.43
N PHE A 94 -13.00 -3.95 16.66
CA PHE A 94 -14.03 -3.55 17.61
C PHE A 94 -14.76 -2.29 17.13
N ILE A 95 -14.00 -1.30 16.64
CA ILE A 95 -14.56 -0.07 16.06
C ILE A 95 -15.47 -0.42 14.87
N LYS A 96 -14.98 -1.24 13.93
CA LYS A 96 -15.75 -1.68 12.75
C LYS A 96 -17.09 -2.34 13.11
N ALA A 97 -17.14 -3.06 14.23
CA ALA A 97 -18.33 -3.79 14.65
C ALA A 97 -19.36 -2.92 15.40
N ASN A 98 -18.94 -1.80 16.00
CA ASN A 98 -19.75 -1.05 16.97
C ASN A 98 -19.97 0.44 16.63
N TYR A 99 -19.26 0.97 15.63
CA TYR A 99 -19.31 2.38 15.25
C TYR A 99 -19.62 2.53 13.74
N PRO A 100 -20.07 3.71 13.28
CA PRO A 100 -20.33 3.97 11.87
C PRO A 100 -19.11 3.72 10.97
N LEU A 101 -19.36 3.39 9.70
CA LEU A 101 -18.31 3.11 8.72
C LEU A 101 -17.27 4.24 8.62
N GLU A 102 -17.72 5.49 8.53
CA GLU A 102 -16.83 6.65 8.42
C GLU A 102 -15.93 6.81 9.66
N THR A 103 -16.44 6.49 10.85
CA THR A 103 -15.66 6.49 12.10
C THR A 103 -14.59 5.40 12.07
N PHE A 104 -14.92 4.20 11.58
CA PHE A 104 -13.94 3.14 11.38
C PHE A 104 -12.85 3.53 10.36
N LEU A 105 -13.24 4.09 9.21
CA LEU A 105 -12.28 4.51 8.18
C LEU A 105 -11.36 5.62 8.68
N SER A 106 -11.91 6.61 9.40
CA SER A 106 -11.14 7.71 9.99
C SER A 106 -10.19 7.21 11.06
N ALA A 107 -10.63 6.30 11.94
CA ALA A 107 -9.77 5.69 12.95
C ALA A 107 -8.63 4.87 12.32
N PHE A 108 -8.91 4.12 11.25
CA PHE A 108 -7.89 3.38 10.51
C PHE A 108 -6.86 4.34 9.89
N ALA A 109 -7.33 5.38 9.20
CA ALA A 109 -6.46 6.41 8.63
C ALA A 109 -5.59 7.10 9.71
N PHE A 110 -6.17 7.38 10.88
CA PHE A 110 -5.46 7.99 11.99
C PHE A 110 -4.37 7.08 12.57
N LEU A 111 -4.64 5.78 12.75
CA LEU A 111 -3.61 4.84 13.19
C LEU A 111 -2.49 4.65 12.15
N PHE A 112 -2.82 4.67 10.85
CA PHE A 112 -1.79 4.72 9.80
C PHE A 112 -0.95 5.98 9.91
N HIS A 113 -1.56 7.15 10.06
CA HIS A 113 -0.86 8.42 10.22
C HIS A 113 0.07 8.40 11.43
N LYS A 114 -0.39 7.94 12.59
CA LYS A 114 0.46 7.82 13.78
C LYS A 114 1.67 6.91 13.58
N LEU A 115 1.52 5.83 12.82
CA LEU A 115 2.63 4.91 12.56
C LEU A 115 3.58 5.44 11.47
N TRP A 116 3.05 6.01 10.38
CA TRP A 116 3.78 6.28 9.15
C TRP A 116 4.15 7.75 8.90
N THR A 117 3.67 8.68 9.73
CA THR A 117 4.01 10.10 9.65
C THR A 117 4.76 10.53 10.92
N PRO A 118 5.80 11.38 10.81
CA PRO A 118 6.45 11.94 11.99
C PRO A 118 5.50 12.81 12.85
N PRO A 119 5.64 12.79 14.19
CA PRO A 119 6.48 11.88 14.96
C PRO A 119 5.89 10.46 14.99
N HIS A 120 6.66 9.46 14.53
CA HIS A 120 6.19 8.07 14.50
C HIS A 120 5.89 7.55 15.90
N VAL A 121 4.70 6.98 16.09
CA VAL A 121 4.24 6.37 17.33
C VAL A 121 4.20 4.85 17.19
N SER A 122 4.90 4.16 18.10
CA SER A 122 4.81 2.71 18.20
C SER A 122 3.46 2.31 18.81
N LEU A 123 2.59 1.71 18.00
CA LEU A 123 1.27 1.21 18.43
C LEU A 123 1.33 -0.21 19.02
N VAL A 124 2.53 -0.68 19.39
CA VAL A 124 2.73 -1.97 20.09
C VAL A 124 2.32 -1.87 21.56
N VAL A 125 2.48 -0.68 22.15
CA VAL A 125 2.14 -0.40 23.54
C VAL A 125 0.70 0.09 23.62
N ASP A 126 -0.12 -0.53 24.47
CA ASP A 126 -1.55 -0.21 24.57
C ASP A 126 -1.83 1.24 24.95
N ALA A 127 -1.01 1.83 25.83
CA ALA A 127 -1.12 3.26 26.17
C ALA A 127 -0.99 4.19 24.95
N ASN A 128 -0.17 3.81 23.96
CA ASN A 128 -0.04 4.57 22.71
C ASN A 128 -1.24 4.37 21.79
N VAL A 129 -1.86 3.19 21.81
CA VAL A 129 -3.11 2.93 21.07
C VAL A 129 -4.24 3.76 21.68
N GLU A 130 -4.36 3.76 23.00
CA GLU A 130 -5.34 4.55 23.76
C GLU A 130 -5.19 6.05 23.48
N ALA A 131 -3.96 6.57 23.60
CA ALA A 131 -3.66 7.97 23.29
C ALA A 131 -3.98 8.31 21.82
N ALA A 132 -3.62 7.44 20.87
CA ALA A 132 -3.95 7.65 19.46
C ALA A 132 -5.46 7.69 19.21
N LEU A 133 -6.25 6.82 19.87
CA LEU A 133 -7.71 6.83 19.76
C LEU A 133 -8.33 8.08 20.40
N ALA A 134 -7.85 8.51 21.57
CA ALA A 134 -8.29 9.75 22.21
C ALA A 134 -7.95 10.99 21.38
N GLU A 135 -6.86 10.92 20.60
CA GLU A 135 -6.45 11.99 19.70
C GLU A 135 -7.25 12.02 18.39
N ALA A 136 -7.79 10.88 17.95
CA ALA A 136 -8.35 10.68 16.61
C ALA A 136 -9.49 11.65 16.27
N THR A 137 -9.43 12.17 15.04
CA THR A 137 -10.40 13.09 14.44
C THR A 137 -10.90 12.60 13.09
N GLU A 138 -11.94 13.24 12.53
CA GLU A 138 -12.50 12.93 11.21
C GLU A 138 -11.48 12.89 10.08
N THR A 139 -10.42 13.71 10.16
CA THR A 139 -9.27 13.65 9.26
C THR A 139 -7.97 13.57 10.06
N THR A 140 -6.87 13.19 9.41
CA THR A 140 -5.53 13.18 10.04
C THR A 140 -5.01 14.58 10.36
N GLU A 141 -5.55 15.62 9.71
CA GLU A 141 -5.16 17.02 9.91
C GLU A 141 -6.00 17.72 11.00
N GLY A 142 -7.07 17.08 11.47
CA GLY A 142 -7.98 17.60 12.48
C GLY A 142 -9.46 17.35 12.16
N GLY A 143 -10.34 18.04 12.87
CA GLY A 143 -11.80 17.89 12.76
C GLY A 143 -12.43 17.51 14.08
N ARG A 144 -13.68 17.03 14.05
CA ARG A 144 -14.34 16.59 15.28
C ARG A 144 -13.68 15.33 15.82
N LYS A 145 -13.62 15.22 17.14
CA LYS A 145 -13.15 14.01 17.83
C LYS A 145 -14.02 12.82 17.46
N LEU A 146 -13.37 11.69 17.15
CA LEU A 146 -14.07 10.45 16.83
C LEU A 146 -14.65 9.78 18.07
N PHE A 147 -13.96 9.89 19.20
CA PHE A 147 -14.24 9.13 20.41
C PHE A 147 -14.22 10.04 21.64
N THR A 148 -15.17 9.84 22.55
CA THR A 148 -15.11 10.35 23.92
C THR A 148 -14.15 9.49 24.76
N ALA A 149 -13.83 9.92 25.99
CA ALA A 149 -13.03 9.10 26.91
C ALA A 149 -13.69 7.74 27.21
N GLU A 150 -15.01 7.72 27.35
CA GLU A 150 -15.79 6.49 27.57
C GLU A 150 -15.73 5.57 26.33
N ASP A 151 -15.81 6.13 25.12
CA ASP A 151 -15.66 5.35 23.89
C ASP A 151 -14.28 4.70 23.80
N VAL A 152 -13.22 5.43 24.15
CA VAL A 152 -11.85 4.90 24.15
C VAL A 152 -11.70 3.77 25.16
N GLU A 153 -12.18 3.94 26.39
CA GLU A 153 -12.18 2.89 27.41
C GLU A 153 -12.93 1.64 26.91
N LYS A 154 -14.11 1.84 26.33
CA LYS A 154 -14.93 0.77 25.74
C LYS A 154 -14.22 0.06 24.60
N ILE A 155 -13.58 0.79 23.69
CA ILE A 155 -12.82 0.21 22.56
C ILE A 155 -11.65 -0.60 23.09
N MET A 156 -10.89 -0.04 24.04
CA MET A 156 -9.75 -0.73 24.62
C MET A 156 -10.21 -1.98 25.36
N ALA A 157 -11.19 -1.92 26.26
CA ALA A 157 -11.71 -3.10 26.95
C ALA A 157 -12.27 -4.15 25.96
N GLY A 158 -12.98 -3.70 24.94
CA GLY A 158 -13.62 -4.55 23.94
C GLY A 158 -12.68 -5.22 22.95
N ARG A 159 -11.47 -4.68 22.72
CA ARG A 159 -10.55 -5.18 21.67
C ARG A 159 -10.20 -6.66 21.83
N GLU A 160 -10.07 -7.18 23.05
CA GLU A 160 -9.67 -8.58 23.25
C GLU A 160 -10.70 -9.57 22.70
N SER A 161 -11.99 -9.20 22.69
CA SER A 161 -13.05 -10.00 22.06
C SER A 161 -12.86 -10.19 20.55
N MET A 162 -12.02 -9.36 19.91
CA MET A 162 -11.73 -9.40 18.47
C MET A 162 -10.53 -10.29 18.12
N LYS A 163 -9.90 -10.96 19.09
CA LYS A 163 -8.76 -11.84 18.86
C LYS A 163 -9.02 -12.90 17.80
N GLU A 164 -10.11 -13.66 17.95
CA GLU A 164 -10.45 -14.71 16.98
C GLU A 164 -10.83 -14.13 15.62
N ARG A 165 -11.41 -12.92 15.58
CA ARG A 165 -11.73 -12.25 14.31
C ARG A 165 -10.47 -11.89 13.51
N VAL A 166 -9.45 -11.33 14.18
CA VAL A 166 -8.15 -11.05 13.55
C VAL A 166 -7.51 -12.35 13.03
N LYS A 167 -7.51 -13.40 13.85
CA LYS A 167 -6.95 -14.71 13.48
C LYS A 167 -7.67 -15.31 12.27
N GLN A 168 -9.00 -15.31 12.28
CA GLN A 168 -9.83 -15.82 11.19
C GLN A 168 -9.54 -15.09 9.88
N LEU A 169 -9.60 -13.76 9.85
CA LEU A 169 -9.38 -12.99 8.63
C LEU A 169 -7.95 -13.10 8.10
N THR A 170 -6.97 -13.21 9.00
CA THR A 170 -5.58 -13.51 8.61
C THR A 170 -5.49 -14.89 7.96
N GLY A 171 -6.16 -15.90 8.54
CA GLY A 171 -6.26 -17.24 7.97
C GLY A 171 -6.94 -17.26 6.59
N GLU A 172 -8.08 -16.59 6.44
CA GLU A 172 -8.79 -16.45 5.16
C GLU A 172 -7.91 -15.82 4.08
N ALA A 173 -7.10 -14.81 4.43
CA ALA A 173 -6.15 -14.22 3.48
C ALA A 173 -5.06 -15.22 3.05
N VAL A 174 -4.51 -15.98 4.00
CA VAL A 174 -3.51 -17.04 3.73
C VAL A 174 -4.10 -18.15 2.86
N GLU A 175 -5.31 -18.62 3.16
CA GLU A 175 -6.05 -19.61 2.35
C GLU A 175 -6.29 -19.13 0.92
N ARG A 176 -6.44 -17.81 0.74
CA ARG A 176 -6.55 -17.15 -0.56
C ARG A 176 -5.21 -16.90 -1.24
N GLY A 177 -4.10 -17.38 -0.69
CA GLY A 177 -2.76 -17.31 -1.26
C GLY A 177 -1.98 -16.04 -0.91
N ALA A 178 -2.41 -15.26 0.09
CA ALA A 178 -1.68 -14.06 0.49
C ALA A 178 -0.28 -14.38 1.03
N PHE A 179 0.74 -13.74 0.44
CA PHE A 179 2.13 -13.81 0.88
C PHE A 179 2.67 -12.46 1.38
N GLY A 180 1.81 -11.44 1.46
CA GLY A 180 2.15 -10.10 1.90
C GLY A 180 0.93 -9.18 1.90
N ALA A 181 1.13 -7.90 2.26
CA ALA A 181 0.10 -6.88 2.28
C ALA A 181 0.51 -5.64 1.45
N PRO A 182 -0.44 -4.89 0.85
CA PRO A 182 -1.86 -5.21 0.80
C PRO A 182 -2.15 -6.42 -0.11
N TRP A 183 -3.12 -7.23 0.30
CA TRP A 183 -3.70 -8.31 -0.49
C TRP A 183 -5.14 -7.95 -0.82
N LEU A 184 -5.43 -7.81 -2.10
CA LEU A 184 -6.71 -7.33 -2.60
C LEU A 184 -7.45 -8.49 -3.27
N TRP A 185 -8.66 -8.77 -2.83
CA TRP A 185 -9.51 -9.82 -3.38
C TRP A 185 -10.72 -9.17 -4.04
N ALA A 186 -10.76 -9.18 -5.37
CA ALA A 186 -11.83 -8.58 -6.15
C ALA A 186 -12.86 -9.65 -6.53
N THR A 187 -14.14 -9.27 -6.49
CA THR A 187 -15.26 -10.11 -6.94
C THR A 187 -16.10 -9.31 -7.94
N THR A 188 -16.36 -9.87 -9.13
CA THR A 188 -17.22 -9.22 -10.14
C THR A 188 -18.71 -9.40 -9.82
N SER A 189 -19.58 -8.68 -10.52
CA SER A 189 -21.04 -8.84 -10.43
C SER A 189 -21.51 -10.27 -10.76
N GLU A 190 -20.76 -10.98 -11.58
CA GLU A 190 -21.01 -12.38 -11.97
C GLU A 190 -20.42 -13.40 -10.98
N GLY A 191 -19.84 -12.94 -9.86
CA GLY A 191 -19.28 -13.81 -8.83
C GLY A 191 -17.88 -14.38 -9.13
N LYS A 192 -17.21 -13.92 -10.20
CA LYS A 192 -15.82 -14.31 -10.48
C LYS A 192 -14.88 -13.63 -9.50
N THR A 193 -13.84 -14.33 -9.06
CA THR A 193 -12.88 -13.80 -8.08
C THR A 193 -11.44 -13.83 -8.60
N GLN A 194 -10.66 -12.83 -8.20
CA GLN A 194 -9.22 -12.74 -8.50
C GLN A 194 -8.47 -11.98 -7.39
N SER A 195 -7.25 -12.42 -7.08
CA SER A 195 -6.35 -11.76 -6.14
C SER A 195 -5.33 -10.85 -6.82
N PHE A 196 -4.93 -9.80 -6.10
CA PHE A 196 -3.89 -8.87 -6.50
C PHE A 196 -3.05 -8.49 -5.28
N PHE A 197 -1.73 -8.46 -5.44
CA PHE A 197 -0.78 -8.06 -4.40
C PHE A 197 -0.18 -6.69 -4.73
N GLY A 198 -0.04 -5.85 -3.72
CA GLY A 198 0.61 -4.53 -3.82
C GLY A 198 -0.36 -3.37 -4.04
N SER A 199 0.17 -2.15 -3.92
CA SER A 199 -0.57 -0.89 -4.05
C SER A 199 -0.52 -0.29 -5.46
N ASP A 200 -0.10 -1.07 -6.45
CA ASP A 200 0.29 -0.65 -7.80
C ASP A 200 -0.32 -1.54 -8.91
N ARG A 201 -1.42 -2.25 -8.60
CA ARG A 201 -2.14 -3.14 -9.54
C ARG A 201 -3.59 -2.70 -9.82
N PHE A 202 -3.93 -1.45 -9.52
CA PHE A 202 -5.30 -0.94 -9.65
C PHE A 202 -5.81 -0.95 -11.10
N ASN A 203 -4.95 -0.75 -12.10
CA ASN A 203 -5.32 -0.92 -13.51
C ASN A 203 -5.83 -2.34 -13.81
N HIS A 204 -5.19 -3.38 -13.25
CA HIS A 204 -5.65 -4.76 -13.41
C HIS A 204 -6.97 -5.01 -12.66
N ILE A 205 -7.10 -4.46 -11.44
CA ILE A 205 -8.31 -4.59 -10.61
C ILE A 205 -9.50 -3.95 -11.33
N TYR A 206 -9.35 -2.72 -11.82
CA TYR A 206 -10.41 -2.00 -12.52
C TYR A 206 -10.81 -2.70 -13.81
N ARG A 207 -9.85 -3.21 -14.59
CA ARG A 207 -10.12 -4.04 -15.77
C ARG A 207 -10.93 -5.30 -15.40
N PHE A 208 -10.55 -5.98 -14.33
CA PHE A 208 -11.25 -7.19 -13.87
C PHE A 208 -12.69 -6.89 -13.42
N LEU A 209 -12.90 -5.75 -12.75
CA LEU A 209 -14.20 -5.31 -12.26
C LEU A 209 -15.06 -4.58 -13.31
N GLY A 210 -14.57 -4.39 -14.54
CA GLY A 210 -15.26 -3.62 -15.57
C GLY A 210 -15.39 -2.12 -15.27
N VAL A 211 -14.55 -1.58 -14.38
CA VAL A 211 -14.52 -0.16 -14.03
C VAL A 211 -13.74 0.61 -15.11
N PRO A 212 -14.33 1.64 -15.75
CA PRO A 212 -13.60 2.47 -16.71
C PRO A 212 -12.44 3.21 -16.04
N PHE A 213 -11.26 3.15 -16.66
CA PHE A 213 -10.07 3.88 -16.20
C PHE A 213 -9.17 4.24 -17.38
N GLN A 214 -8.29 5.21 -17.17
CA GLN A 214 -7.15 5.47 -18.04
C GLN A 214 -5.89 4.92 -17.36
N ASP A 215 -5.17 4.05 -18.05
CA ASP A 215 -3.88 3.53 -17.57
C ASP A 215 -2.77 4.57 -17.77
N VAL A 216 -1.51 4.15 -17.79
CA VAL A 216 -0.38 5.00 -18.16
C VAL A 216 -0.29 5.15 -19.69
N ALA A 217 -0.12 6.38 -20.17
CA ALA A 217 0.12 6.67 -21.58
C ALA A 217 1.27 7.67 -21.74
N VAL A 218 2.27 7.31 -22.55
CA VAL A 218 3.27 8.28 -23.02
C VAL A 218 2.61 9.14 -24.09
N LEU A 219 2.49 10.43 -23.82
CA LEU A 219 1.96 11.44 -24.75
C LEU A 219 3.11 12.04 -25.56
N PRO A 220 2.91 12.52 -26.80
CA PRO A 220 3.94 13.27 -27.52
C PRO A 220 4.26 14.61 -26.83
N PRO A 221 5.40 15.25 -27.13
CA PRO A 221 5.69 16.61 -26.66
C PRO A 221 4.56 17.58 -27.03
N SER A 222 4.16 18.43 -26.09
CA SER A 222 3.18 19.48 -26.39
C SER A 222 3.79 20.44 -27.40
N LYS A 223 3.08 20.71 -28.50
CA LYS A 223 3.39 21.84 -29.37
C LYS A 223 2.91 23.09 -28.66
N LEU A 224 3.82 23.82 -28.01
CA LEU A 224 3.58 25.21 -27.61
C LEU A 224 3.38 26.08 -28.85
#